data_AF-A0A485AR95-F1
#
_entry.id   AF-A0A485AR95-F1
#
_cell.length_a   1.000
_cell.length_b   1.000
_cell.length_c   1.000
_cell.angle_alpha   90.00
_cell.angle_beta   90.00
_cell.angle_gamma   90.00
#
_symmetry.space_group_name_H-M   'P 1'
#
loop_
_entity.id
_entity.type
_entity.pdbx_description
1 polymer ?
#
loop_
_entity_poly.entity_id
_entity_poly.type
_entity_poly.pdbx_seq_one_letter_code
_entity_poly.pdbx_strand_id
1 'polypeptide(L)'
;MKNKYKLHEFLDVDRLQTLQDNFSQSMMIALVVVDQDGIPVTQASGFSDFCARSRMNATLARHCYDSDSAGGRAAMLAGEPVVYRCYCGFVEFAVPIMINGHYLGAFISGQVKVEAEKEQTIPYILDNNHLWQENPWLINLHENTPRMPYDRFESTAYTLLHVASYLVEQAHANNIQRELRQKEQELTGELRKRVEIERSLHEAEFKALSYQINPTFCLTC
;
A
#
# COMPACT_ATOMS: atom_id res chain seq x y z
N MET A 1 7.99 -15.97 -8.75
CA MET A 1 7.69 -16.10 -7.31
C MET A 1 6.33 -15.45 -7.08
N LYS A 2 5.34 -16.16 -6.51
CA LYS A 2 4.04 -15.53 -6.19
C LYS A 2 4.28 -14.53 -5.07
N ASN A 3 3.94 -13.25 -5.29
CA ASN A 3 4.16 -12.20 -4.32
C ASN A 3 3.31 -12.51 -3.07
N LYS A 4 3.94 -12.61 -1.90
CA LYS A 4 3.31 -13.05 -0.65
C LYS A 4 2.49 -11.94 0.02
N TYR A 5 2.58 -10.71 -0.49
CA TYR A 5 2.05 -9.51 0.13
C TYR A 5 1.24 -8.73 -0.88
N LYS A 6 -0.07 -8.55 -0.64
CA LYS A 6 -0.91 -7.66 -1.43
C LYS A 6 -1.19 -6.37 -0.66
N LEU A 7 -1.23 -5.24 -1.36
CA LEU A 7 -1.46 -3.92 -0.74
C LEU A 7 -2.68 -3.91 0.20
N HIS A 8 -3.81 -4.44 -0.27
CA HIS A 8 -5.08 -4.47 0.48
C HIS A 8 -5.08 -5.41 1.70
N GLU A 9 -4.06 -6.27 1.87
CA GLU A 9 -3.91 -7.13 3.05
C GLU A 9 -3.20 -6.39 4.20
N PHE A 10 -2.45 -5.33 3.87
CA PHE A 10 -1.64 -4.56 4.83
C PHE A 10 -2.19 -3.17 5.08
N LEU A 11 -2.77 -2.56 4.05
CA LEU A 11 -3.31 -1.22 4.10
C LEU A 11 -4.81 -1.26 3.86
N ASP A 12 -5.54 -0.59 4.74
CA ASP A 12 -6.96 -0.35 4.61
C ASP A 12 -7.21 0.63 3.45
N VAL A 13 -7.86 0.12 2.39
CA VAL A 13 -8.10 0.86 1.16
C VAL A 13 -9.01 2.08 1.38
N ASP A 14 -9.98 2.01 2.29
CA ASP A 14 -10.89 3.14 2.57
C ASP A 14 -10.15 4.27 3.28
N ARG A 15 -9.21 3.91 4.17
CA ARG A 15 -8.32 4.89 4.81
C ARG A 15 -7.34 5.50 3.82
N LEU A 16 -6.81 4.71 2.89
CA LEU A 16 -5.96 5.22 1.80
C LEU A 16 -6.73 6.18 0.90
N GLN A 17 -7.96 5.84 0.50
CA GLN A 17 -8.82 6.72 -0.29
C GLN A 17 -9.05 8.06 0.43
N THR A 18 -9.42 8.02 1.71
CA THR A 18 -9.65 9.24 2.50
C THR A 18 -8.40 10.12 2.58
N LEU A 19 -7.22 9.51 2.79
CA LEU A 19 -5.96 10.24 2.83
C LEU A 19 -5.63 10.84 1.46
N GLN A 20 -5.81 10.07 0.40
CA GLN A 20 -5.58 10.49 -0.98
C GLN A 20 -6.47 11.69 -1.34
N ASP A 21 -7.77 11.63 -1.04
CA ASP A 21 -8.73 12.71 -1.34
C ASP A 21 -8.30 14.01 -0.66
N ASN A 22 -7.99 13.95 0.64
CA ASN A 22 -7.55 15.10 1.41
C ASN A 22 -6.20 15.65 0.94
N PHE A 23 -5.26 14.78 0.60
CA PHE A 23 -3.95 15.17 0.08
C PHE A 23 -4.09 15.86 -1.28
N SER A 24 -4.84 15.26 -2.19
CA SER A 24 -5.12 15.79 -3.53
C SER A 24 -5.78 17.17 -3.45
N GLN A 25 -6.80 17.32 -2.60
CA GLN A 25 -7.49 18.59 -2.39
C GLN A 25 -6.56 19.66 -1.80
N SER A 26 -5.77 19.31 -0.79
CA SER A 26 -4.91 20.28 -0.08
C SER A 26 -3.73 20.73 -0.92
N MET A 27 -3.10 19.80 -1.63
CA MET A 27 -1.92 20.08 -2.46
C MET A 27 -2.29 20.57 -3.86
N MET A 28 -3.57 20.47 -4.24
CA MET A 28 -4.10 20.77 -5.57
C MET A 28 -3.38 19.97 -6.66
N ILE A 29 -3.30 18.65 -6.46
CA ILE A 29 -2.58 17.74 -7.36
C ILE A 29 -3.39 16.44 -7.54
N ALA A 30 -3.32 15.86 -8.73
CA ALA A 30 -3.93 14.55 -8.98
C ALA A 30 -3.21 13.47 -8.17
N LEU A 31 -3.94 12.49 -7.66
CA LEU A 31 -3.36 11.36 -6.93
C LEU A 31 -4.21 10.10 -7.13
N VAL A 32 -3.54 8.95 -7.31
CA VAL A 32 -4.14 7.62 -7.28
C VAL A 32 -3.14 6.63 -6.67
N VAL A 33 -3.64 5.63 -5.94
CA VAL A 33 -2.84 4.50 -5.48
C VAL A 33 -3.02 3.35 -6.44
N VAL A 34 -1.91 2.75 -6.85
CA VAL A 34 -1.87 1.56 -7.71
C VAL A 34 -1.21 0.40 -6.99
N ASP A 35 -1.55 -0.82 -7.38
CA ASP A 35 -0.85 -2.03 -6.93
C ASP A 35 0.52 -2.19 -7.63
N GLN A 36 1.18 -3.30 -7.33
CA GLN A 36 2.49 -3.66 -7.90
C GLN A 36 2.52 -3.71 -9.45
N ASP A 37 1.37 -3.93 -10.08
CA ASP A 37 1.21 -4.09 -11.52
C ASP A 37 0.82 -2.76 -12.19
N GLY A 38 0.58 -1.71 -11.39
CA GLY A 38 0.13 -0.39 -11.86
C GLY A 38 -1.39 -0.29 -12.01
N ILE A 39 -2.14 -1.25 -11.47
CA ILE A 39 -3.60 -1.24 -11.51
C ILE A 39 -4.13 -0.39 -10.34
N PRO A 40 -5.03 0.58 -10.59
CA PRO A 40 -5.60 1.39 -9.51
C PRO A 40 -6.29 0.54 -8.44
N VAL A 41 -5.94 0.78 -7.19
CA VAL A 41 -6.62 0.21 -6.00
C VAL A 41 -7.57 1.21 -5.34
N THR A 42 -7.36 2.51 -5.58
CA THR A 42 -8.24 3.60 -5.15
C THR A 42 -8.92 4.23 -6.36
N GLN A 43 -10.03 4.94 -6.13
CA GLN A 43 -10.59 5.85 -7.13
C GLN A 43 -9.72 7.09 -7.23
N ALA A 44 -9.41 7.51 -8.45
CA ALA A 44 -8.58 8.68 -8.73
C ALA A 44 -9.14 9.98 -8.10
N SER A 45 -8.28 10.78 -7.49
CA SER A 45 -8.64 12.06 -6.86
C SER A 45 -7.94 13.22 -7.56
N GLY A 46 -8.67 14.31 -7.82
CA GLY A 46 -8.13 15.55 -8.40
C GLY A 46 -7.52 15.39 -9.79
N PHE A 47 -7.92 14.37 -10.55
CA PHE A 47 -7.43 14.19 -11.92
C PHE A 47 -7.78 15.39 -12.79
N SER A 48 -6.86 15.76 -13.69
CA SER A 48 -7.13 16.75 -14.72
C SER A 48 -8.25 16.26 -15.64
N ASP A 49 -9.00 17.18 -16.23
CA ASP A 49 -10.04 16.83 -17.20
C ASP A 49 -9.46 16.01 -18.35
N PHE A 50 -8.25 16.32 -18.82
CA PHE A 50 -7.57 15.52 -19.82
C PHE A 50 -7.43 14.06 -19.35
N CYS A 51 -6.81 13.84 -18.19
CA CYS A 51 -6.48 12.48 -17.74
C CYS A 51 -7.74 11.67 -17.43
N ALA A 52 -8.74 12.30 -16.80
CA ALA A 52 -10.03 11.69 -16.52
C ALA A 52 -10.73 11.21 -17.81
N ARG A 53 -10.66 12.01 -18.88
CA ARG A 53 -11.31 11.71 -20.16
C ARG A 53 -10.48 10.77 -21.04
N SER A 54 -9.17 10.92 -21.04
CA SER A 54 -8.24 10.02 -21.75
C SER A 54 -8.42 8.58 -21.26
N ARG A 55 -8.52 8.37 -19.94
CA ARG A 55 -8.76 7.04 -19.35
C ARG A 55 -10.15 6.44 -19.64
N MET A 56 -11.10 7.18 -20.22
CA MET A 56 -12.37 6.60 -20.71
C MET A 56 -12.21 5.87 -22.04
N ASN A 57 -11.15 6.15 -22.80
CA ASN A 57 -10.81 5.42 -24.02
C ASN A 57 -9.90 4.24 -23.66
N ALA A 58 -10.29 3.01 -24.01
CA ALA A 58 -9.55 1.80 -23.61
C ALA A 58 -8.10 1.77 -24.10
N THR A 59 -7.82 2.27 -25.31
CA THR A 59 -6.46 2.31 -25.87
C THR A 59 -5.59 3.30 -25.10
N LEU A 60 -6.10 4.51 -24.84
CA LEU A 60 -5.36 5.53 -24.10
C LEU A 60 -5.21 5.17 -22.61
N ALA A 61 -6.24 4.57 -22.00
CA ALA A 61 -6.20 4.07 -20.64
C ALA A 61 -5.08 3.06 -20.44
N ARG A 62 -4.87 2.16 -21.40
CA ARG A 62 -3.76 1.19 -21.36
C ARG A 62 -2.40 1.88 -21.27
N HIS A 63 -2.15 2.90 -22.09
CA HIS A 63 -0.90 3.66 -22.04
C HIS A 63 -0.74 4.48 -20.74
N CYS A 64 -1.84 4.96 -20.17
CA CYS A 64 -1.83 5.56 -18.83
C CYS A 64 -1.37 4.52 -17.79
N TYR A 65 -1.97 3.33 -17.76
CA TYR A 65 -1.61 2.29 -16.79
C TYR A 65 -0.17 1.76 -17.00
N ASP A 66 0.29 1.68 -18.25
CA ASP A 66 1.68 1.33 -18.54
C ASP A 66 2.63 2.38 -17.96
N SER A 67 2.29 3.67 -18.06
CA SER A 67 3.05 4.79 -17.46
C SER A 67 3.03 4.72 -15.93
N ASP A 68 1.86 4.52 -15.31
CA ASP A 68 1.71 4.34 -13.85
C ASP A 68 2.59 3.18 -13.35
N SER A 69 2.53 2.04 -14.05
CA SER A 69 3.28 0.81 -13.76
C SER A 69 4.79 1.02 -13.89
N ALA A 70 5.25 1.71 -14.95
CA ALA A 70 6.65 2.01 -15.17
C ALA A 70 7.19 3.02 -14.13
N GLY A 71 6.42 4.05 -13.81
CA GLY A 71 6.74 5.02 -12.76
C GLY A 71 6.88 4.36 -11.40
N GLY A 72 5.90 3.54 -11.01
CA GLY A 72 5.93 2.78 -9.76
C GLY A 72 7.15 1.85 -9.64
N ARG A 73 7.51 1.14 -10.72
CA ARG A 73 8.74 0.32 -10.75
C ARG A 73 10.01 1.14 -10.65
N ALA A 74 10.09 2.29 -11.32
CA ALA A 74 11.25 3.17 -11.23
C ALA A 74 11.43 3.67 -9.79
N ALA A 75 10.35 4.12 -9.15
CA ALA A 75 10.34 4.55 -7.77
C ALA A 75 10.71 3.41 -6.80
N MET A 76 10.21 2.19 -7.04
CA MET A 76 10.61 1.00 -6.28
C MET A 76 12.12 0.76 -6.35
N LEU A 77 12.72 0.84 -7.53
CA LEU A 77 14.16 0.61 -7.73
C LEU A 77 15.00 1.72 -7.09
N ALA A 78 14.53 2.96 -7.13
CA ALA A 78 15.20 4.11 -6.52
C ALA A 78 15.06 4.11 -4.99
N GLY A 79 13.94 3.61 -4.45
CA GLY A 79 13.61 3.69 -3.03
C GLY A 79 13.14 5.08 -2.59
N GLU A 80 12.91 5.99 -3.54
CA GLU A 80 12.53 7.39 -3.32
C GLU A 80 11.58 7.86 -4.44
N PRO A 81 10.97 9.05 -4.32
CA PRO A 81 10.12 9.61 -5.35
C PRO A 81 10.87 9.76 -6.67
N VAL A 82 10.28 9.27 -7.76
CA VAL A 82 10.83 9.46 -9.10
C VAL A 82 9.92 10.39 -9.88
N VAL A 83 10.46 11.53 -10.31
CA VAL A 83 9.79 12.49 -11.19
C VAL A 83 10.05 12.14 -12.65
N TYR A 84 8.99 12.07 -13.45
CA TYR A 84 9.06 11.70 -14.87
C TYR A 84 7.96 12.39 -15.67
N ARG A 85 8.02 12.28 -17.00
CA ARG A 85 6.91 12.61 -17.89
C ARG A 85 6.18 11.34 -18.33
N CYS A 86 4.85 11.34 -18.21
CA CYS A 86 4.05 10.25 -18.76
C CYS A 86 4.02 10.32 -20.30
N TYR A 87 3.46 9.30 -20.97
CA TYR A 87 3.40 9.29 -22.44
C TYR A 87 2.65 10.51 -23.04
N CYS A 88 1.80 11.17 -22.25
CA CYS A 88 1.10 12.39 -22.67
C CYS A 88 1.94 13.67 -22.53
N GLY A 89 3.07 13.62 -21.82
CA GLY A 89 3.95 14.76 -21.59
C GLY A 89 3.71 15.50 -20.27
N PHE A 90 2.68 15.13 -19.50
CA PHE A 90 2.53 15.68 -18.15
C PHE A 90 3.65 15.22 -17.24
N VAL A 91 4.03 16.12 -16.34
CA VAL A 91 4.96 15.79 -15.26
C VAL A 91 4.19 15.09 -14.15
N GLU A 92 4.73 13.94 -13.75
CA GLU A 92 4.21 13.05 -12.73
C GLU A 92 5.35 12.63 -11.80
N PHE A 93 4.99 12.15 -10.62
CA PHE A 93 5.91 11.43 -9.77
C PHE A 93 5.26 10.17 -9.23
N ALA A 94 6.08 9.16 -9.01
CA ALA A 94 5.70 7.95 -8.30
C ALA A 94 6.40 7.88 -6.95
N VAL A 95 5.66 7.52 -5.90
CA VAL A 95 6.20 7.26 -4.56
C VAL A 95 5.99 5.78 -4.24
N PRO A 96 7.04 5.01 -3.92
CA PRO A 96 6.91 3.57 -3.75
C PRO A 96 6.29 3.25 -2.38
N ILE A 97 5.44 2.23 -2.33
CA ILE A 97 4.89 1.67 -1.08
C ILE A 97 5.62 0.35 -0.82
N MET A 98 6.58 0.40 0.10
CA MET A 98 7.49 -0.70 0.41
C MET A 98 7.30 -1.19 1.84
N ILE A 99 7.15 -2.50 2.06
CA ILE A 99 7.12 -3.11 3.40
C ILE A 99 8.19 -4.20 3.51
N ASN A 100 9.12 -4.09 4.45
CA ASN A 100 10.21 -5.07 4.63
C ASN A 100 10.92 -5.45 3.32
N GLY A 101 11.20 -4.46 2.46
CA GLY A 101 11.81 -4.66 1.14
C GLY A 101 10.89 -5.22 0.05
N HIS A 102 9.60 -5.43 0.32
CA HIS A 102 8.62 -5.90 -0.65
C HIS A 102 7.82 -4.72 -1.20
N TYR A 103 7.74 -4.65 -2.53
CA TYR A 103 6.92 -3.67 -3.24
C TYR A 103 5.46 -4.08 -3.24
N LEU A 104 4.62 -3.21 -2.69
CA LEU A 104 3.17 -3.41 -2.63
C LEU A 104 2.44 -2.66 -3.75
N GLY A 105 3.04 -1.60 -4.27
CA GLY A 105 2.43 -0.65 -5.20
C GLY A 105 3.00 0.75 -5.03
N ALA A 106 2.38 1.73 -5.64
CA ALA A 106 2.87 3.11 -5.61
C ALA A 106 1.72 4.11 -5.50
N PHE A 107 2.03 5.27 -4.93
CA PHE A 107 1.24 6.47 -5.18
C PHE A 107 1.70 7.07 -6.51
N ILE A 108 0.76 7.35 -7.41
CA ILE A 108 1.01 8.05 -8.68
C ILE A 108 0.34 9.41 -8.60
N SER A 109 1.12 10.46 -8.78
CA SER A 109 0.65 11.84 -8.63
C SER A 109 1.18 12.74 -9.73
N GLY A 110 0.49 13.84 -9.98
CA GLY A 110 0.94 14.88 -10.89
C GLY A 110 -0.16 15.32 -11.82
N GLN A 111 -0.03 14.99 -13.11
CA GLN A 111 -0.89 15.51 -14.18
C GLN A 111 -0.80 17.04 -14.26
N VAL A 112 0.42 17.55 -14.15
CA VAL A 112 0.69 18.99 -14.18
C VAL A 112 1.68 19.34 -15.27
N LYS A 113 1.70 20.62 -15.61
CA LYS A 113 2.79 21.23 -16.37
C LYS A 113 3.66 22.05 -15.43
N VAL A 114 4.96 22.07 -15.70
CA VAL A 114 5.94 22.86 -14.95
C VAL A 114 6.57 23.91 -15.87
N GLU A 115 7.58 24.62 -15.39
CA GLU A 115 8.39 25.53 -16.21
C GLU A 115 9.03 24.80 -17.39
N ALA A 116 9.05 25.43 -18.57
CA ALA A 116 9.46 24.77 -19.81
C ALA A 116 10.94 24.32 -19.78
N GLU A 117 11.79 25.13 -19.16
CA GLU A 117 13.21 24.83 -18.96
C GLU A 117 13.37 23.57 -18.11
N LYS A 118 12.52 23.40 -17.09
CA LYS A 118 12.56 22.24 -16.23
C LYS A 118 11.96 21.01 -16.90
N GLU A 119 10.82 21.16 -17.56
CA GLU A 119 10.14 20.07 -18.29
C GLU A 119 11.08 19.38 -19.31
N GLN A 120 11.94 20.15 -19.98
CA GLN A 120 12.93 19.63 -20.94
C GLN A 120 14.00 18.73 -20.28
N THR A 121 14.27 18.91 -18.98
CA THR A 121 15.23 18.08 -18.22
C THR A 121 14.62 16.79 -17.70
N ILE A 122 13.29 16.70 -17.64
CA ILE A 122 12.59 15.55 -17.08
C ILE A 122 12.40 14.50 -18.18
N PRO A 123 12.89 13.26 -18.01
CA PRO A 123 12.75 12.23 -19.04
C PRO A 123 11.30 11.72 -19.12
N TYR A 124 10.92 11.23 -20.29
CA TYR A 124 9.72 10.40 -20.43
C TYR A 124 9.97 9.03 -19.79
N ILE A 125 8.98 8.51 -19.05
CA ILE A 125 9.06 7.17 -18.45
C ILE A 125 8.89 6.06 -19.49
N LEU A 126 8.11 6.35 -20.53
CA LEU A 126 7.85 5.52 -21.70
C LEU A 126 7.78 6.42 -22.94
N ASP A 127 8.10 5.87 -24.11
CA ASP A 127 8.12 6.63 -25.37
C ASP A 127 6.81 7.37 -25.63
N ASN A 128 6.92 8.64 -26.04
CA ASN A 128 5.79 9.45 -26.45
C ASN A 128 5.25 8.94 -27.81
N ASN A 129 4.05 8.36 -27.80
CA ASN A 129 3.41 7.80 -28.99
C ASN A 129 2.40 8.73 -29.66
N HIS A 130 2.20 9.95 -29.14
CA HIS A 130 1.33 10.99 -29.69
C HIS A 130 -0.14 10.60 -29.95
N LEU A 131 -0.61 9.43 -29.53
CA LEU A 131 -1.94 8.87 -29.89
C LEU A 131 -3.11 9.79 -29.50
N TRP A 132 -3.00 10.48 -28.37
CA TRP A 132 -4.05 11.39 -27.88
C TRP A 132 -4.18 12.66 -28.74
N GLN A 133 -3.16 13.00 -29.54
CA GLN A 133 -3.13 14.19 -30.39
C GLN A 133 -4.00 14.07 -31.64
N GLU A 134 -4.53 12.88 -31.92
CA GLU A 134 -5.53 12.68 -32.99
C GLU A 134 -6.91 13.28 -32.63
N ASN A 135 -7.13 13.60 -31.36
CA ASN A 135 -8.39 14.14 -30.87
C ASN A 135 -8.25 15.62 -30.49
N PRO A 136 -8.78 16.57 -31.29
CA PRO A 136 -8.69 18.01 -31.02
C PRO A 136 -9.28 18.43 -29.67
N TRP A 137 -10.29 17.71 -29.19
CA TRP A 137 -10.88 17.99 -27.87
C TRP A 137 -9.94 17.60 -26.74
N LEU A 138 -9.23 16.47 -26.84
CA LEU A 138 -8.18 16.11 -25.89
C LEU A 138 -7.01 17.10 -25.94
N ILE A 139 -6.64 17.59 -27.13
CA ILE A 139 -5.61 18.64 -27.25
C ILE A 139 -5.99 19.88 -26.45
N ASN A 140 -7.23 20.35 -26.60
CA ASN A 140 -7.69 21.52 -25.85
C ASN A 140 -7.66 21.31 -24.33
N LEU A 141 -8.07 20.13 -23.84
CA LEU A 141 -7.97 19.80 -22.41
C LEU A 141 -6.52 19.74 -21.93
N HIS A 142 -5.62 19.17 -22.74
CA HIS A 142 -4.20 19.11 -22.43
C HIS A 142 -3.60 20.51 -22.31
N GLU A 143 -3.89 21.40 -23.26
CA GLU A 143 -3.41 22.79 -23.27
C GLU A 143 -3.83 23.57 -22.02
N ASN A 144 -5.08 23.41 -21.60
CA ASN A 144 -5.67 24.12 -20.45
C ASN A 144 -5.37 23.49 -19.09
N THR A 145 -4.56 22.43 -19.02
CA THR A 145 -4.22 21.81 -17.74
C THR A 145 -3.40 22.76 -16.86
N PRO A 146 -3.72 22.89 -15.56
CA PRO A 146 -3.03 23.78 -14.64
C PRO A 146 -1.51 23.56 -14.57
N ARG A 147 -0.79 24.65 -14.34
CA ARG A 147 0.65 24.66 -14.08
C ARG A 147 0.93 24.66 -12.58
N MET A 148 1.98 23.95 -12.18
CA MET A 148 2.51 23.96 -10.82
C MET A 148 4.01 24.31 -10.88
N PRO A 149 4.52 25.23 -10.03
CA PRO A 149 5.94 25.49 -9.95
C PRO A 149 6.70 24.22 -9.54
N TYR A 150 7.82 23.92 -10.22
CA TYR A 150 8.53 22.66 -10.00
C TYR A 150 8.95 22.43 -8.55
N ASP A 151 9.44 23.47 -7.85
CA ASP A 151 9.90 23.33 -6.46
C ASP A 151 8.73 22.91 -5.52
N ARG A 152 7.52 23.41 -5.78
CA ARG A 152 6.31 22.98 -5.06
C ARG A 152 5.96 21.54 -5.41
N PHE A 153 6.07 21.16 -6.68
CA PHE A 153 5.79 19.82 -7.16
C PHE A 153 6.72 18.78 -6.53
N GLU A 154 8.03 19.05 -6.54
CA GLU A 154 9.04 18.18 -5.91
C GLU A 154 8.85 18.08 -4.39
N SER A 155 8.61 19.21 -3.71
CA SER A 155 8.30 19.21 -2.27
C SER A 155 7.05 18.39 -1.93
N THR A 156 6.04 18.42 -2.80
CA THR A 156 4.82 17.60 -2.66
C THR A 156 5.15 16.10 -2.75
N ALA A 157 6.05 15.71 -3.65
CA ALA A 157 6.50 14.32 -3.81
C ALA A 157 7.18 13.78 -2.54
N TYR A 158 8.11 14.53 -1.97
CA TYR A 158 8.79 14.14 -0.72
C TYR A 158 7.85 14.20 0.49
N THR A 159 6.91 15.14 0.53
CA THR A 159 5.88 15.14 1.58
C THR A 159 5.04 13.86 1.52
N LEU A 160 4.64 13.43 0.32
CA LEU A 160 3.89 12.19 0.15
C LEU A 160 4.72 10.96 0.53
N LEU A 161 6.03 10.94 0.25
CA LEU A 161 6.94 9.89 0.72
C LEU A 161 6.92 9.74 2.23
N HIS A 162 7.04 10.85 2.97
CA HIS A 162 7.04 10.81 4.42
C HIS A 162 5.70 10.31 4.98
N VAL A 163 4.58 10.76 4.39
CA VAL A 163 3.24 10.28 4.75
C VAL A 163 3.11 8.78 4.46
N ALA A 164 3.52 8.34 3.27
CA ALA A 164 3.48 6.93 2.86
C ALA A 164 4.32 6.05 3.79
N SER A 165 5.54 6.47 4.10
CA SER A 165 6.46 5.75 4.99
C SER A 165 5.84 5.58 6.38
N TYR A 166 5.29 6.66 6.95
CA TYR A 166 4.61 6.61 8.23
C TYR A 166 3.40 5.67 8.23
N LEU A 167 2.58 5.68 7.17
CA LEU A 167 1.43 4.77 7.05
C LEU A 167 1.87 3.30 7.03
N VAL A 168 2.91 2.98 6.27
CA VAL A 168 3.41 1.60 6.17
C VAL A 168 4.03 1.15 7.49
N GLU A 169 4.80 2.00 8.17
CA GLU A 169 5.36 1.72 9.49
C GLU A 169 4.26 1.44 10.53
N GLN A 170 3.20 2.27 10.55
CA GLN A 170 2.06 2.09 11.42
C GLN A 170 1.30 0.79 11.11
N ALA A 171 1.05 0.50 9.84
CA ALA A 171 0.40 -0.74 9.42
C ALA A 171 1.21 -1.97 9.84
N HIS A 172 2.52 -1.93 9.63
CA HIS A 172 3.44 -2.99 10.04
C HIS A 172 3.44 -3.20 11.57
N ALA A 173 3.54 -2.11 12.34
CA ALA A 173 3.50 -2.18 13.80
C ALA A 173 2.17 -2.76 14.32
N ASN A 174 1.05 -2.36 13.73
CA ASN A 174 -0.28 -2.87 14.09
C ASN A 174 -0.42 -4.37 13.80
N ASN A 175 0.12 -4.84 12.67
CA ASN A 175 0.12 -6.26 12.33
C ASN A 175 0.94 -7.09 13.31
N ILE A 176 2.16 -6.64 13.65
CA ILE A 176 3.00 -7.30 14.67
C ILE A 176 2.27 -7.35 16.02
N GLN A 177 1.65 -6.25 16.45
CA GLN A 177 0.90 -6.21 17.71
C GLN A 177 -0.32 -7.14 17.69
N ARG A 178 -0.95 -7.35 16.53
CA ARG A 178 -2.07 -8.28 16.40
C ARG A 178 -1.59 -9.73 16.51
N GLU A 179 -0.50 -10.09 15.83
CA GLU A 179 0.11 -11.42 15.91
C GLU A 179 0.59 -11.76 17.33
N LEU A 180 1.24 -10.80 17.99
CA LEU A 180 1.69 -10.95 19.39
C LEU A 180 0.51 -11.21 20.32
N ARG A 181 -0.57 -10.44 20.18
CA ARG A 181 -1.81 -10.63 20.98
C ARG A 181 -2.44 -12.00 20.77
N GLN A 182 -2.46 -12.50 19.54
CA GLN A 182 -2.96 -13.85 19.25
C GLN A 182 -2.11 -14.94 19.93
N LYS A 183 -0.79 -14.85 19.82
CA LYS A 183 0.12 -15.80 20.48
C LYS A 183 0.03 -15.76 22.00
N GLU A 184 -0.17 -14.58 22.58
CA GLU A 184 -0.36 -14.41 24.03
C GLU A 184 -1.65 -15.11 24.50
N GLN A 185 -2.73 -15.00 23.74
CA GLN A 185 -3.99 -15.69 24.02
C GLN A 185 -3.85 -17.21 23.92
N GLU A 186 -3.18 -17.71 22.87
CA GLU A 186 -2.89 -19.14 22.70
C GLU A 186 -2.05 -19.69 23.84
N LEU A 187 -0.96 -18.99 24.20
CA LEU A 187 -0.07 -19.37 25.29
C LEU A 187 -0.82 -19.39 26.64
N THR A 188 -1.66 -18.39 26.90
CA THR A 188 -2.49 -18.34 28.11
C THR A 188 -3.47 -19.51 28.16
N GLY A 189 -4.07 -19.88 27.02
CA GLY A 189 -4.94 -21.05 26.92
C GLY A 189 -4.21 -22.35 27.22
N GLU A 190 -3.00 -22.52 26.69
CA GLU A 190 -2.19 -23.73 26.91
C GLU A 190 -1.69 -23.84 28.36
N LEU A 191 -1.31 -22.71 28.98
CA LEU A 191 -0.97 -22.66 30.40
C LEU A 191 -2.14 -23.08 31.29
N ARG A 192 -3.37 -22.66 30.98
CA ARG A 192 -4.58 -23.08 31.72
C ARG A 192 -4.80 -24.59 31.63
N LYS A 193 -4.72 -25.16 30.43
CA LYS A 193 -4.83 -26.62 30.25
C LYS A 193 -3.75 -27.37 31.02
N ARG A 194 -2.51 -26.87 31.03
CA ARG A 194 -1.42 -27.48 31.78
C ARG A 194 -1.72 -27.52 33.28
N VAL A 195 -2.21 -26.43 33.86
CA VAL A 195 -2.61 -26.38 35.28
C VAL A 195 -3.76 -27.36 35.57
N GLU A 196 -4.74 -27.49 34.68
CA GLU A 196 -5.83 -28.45 34.82
C GLU A 196 -5.34 -29.91 34.76
N ILE A 197 -4.41 -30.23 33.85
CA ILE A 197 -3.80 -31.56 33.74
C ILE A 197 -2.95 -31.87 34.98
N GLU A 198 -2.14 -30.93 35.45
CA GLU A 198 -1.32 -31.10 36.66
C GLU A 198 -2.20 -31.35 37.89
N ARG A 199 -3.31 -30.61 38.03
CA ARG A 199 -4.31 -30.86 39.08
C ARG A 199 -4.95 -32.26 38.95
N SER A 200 -5.39 -32.63 37.75
CA SER A 200 -6.02 -33.94 37.51
C SER A 200 -5.06 -35.10 37.79
N LEU A 201 -3.78 -34.93 37.45
CA LEU A 201 -2.72 -35.89 37.76
C LEU A 201 -2.54 -36.03 39.27
N HIS A 202 -2.44 -34.93 40.00
CA HIS A 202 -2.32 -34.94 41.47
C HIS A 202 -3.52 -35.63 42.14
N GLU A 203 -4.74 -35.36 41.67
CA GLU A 203 -5.95 -36.03 42.17
C GLU A 203 -5.94 -37.55 41.89
N ALA A 204 -5.45 -37.97 40.71
CA ALA A 204 -5.32 -39.38 40.34
C ALA A 204 -4.24 -40.11 41.15
N GLU A 205 -3.08 -39.48 41.35
CA GLU A 205 -2.00 -40.00 42.19
C GLU A 205 -2.45 -40.19 43.64
N PHE A 206 -3.15 -39.19 44.20
CA PHE A 206 -3.70 -39.27 45.56
C PHE A 206 -4.69 -40.43 45.71
N LYS A 207 -5.60 -40.62 44.75
CA LYS A 207 -6.53 -41.76 44.73
C LYS A 207 -5.78 -43.09 44.67
N ALA A 208 -4.79 -43.23 43.78
CA ALA A 208 -4.00 -44.45 43.65
C ALA A 208 -3.26 -44.82 44.95
N LEU A 209 -2.67 -43.82 45.63
CA LEU A 209 -2.04 -44.01 46.94
C LEU A 209 -3.04 -44.51 47.99
N SER A 210 -4.25 -43.92 48.03
CA SER A 210 -5.31 -44.33 48.96
C SER A 210 -5.75 -45.79 48.78
N TYR A 211 -5.77 -46.29 47.54
CA TYR A 211 -6.07 -47.70 47.26
C TYR A 211 -4.96 -48.65 47.71
N GLN A 212 -3.69 -48.23 47.67
CA GLN A 212 -2.57 -49.05 48.16
C GLN A 212 -2.49 -49.12 49.69
N ILE A 213 -2.97 -48.10 50.40
CA ILE A 213 -2.99 -48.05 51.88
C ILE A 213 -4.17 -48.84 52.47
N ASN A 214 -4.96 -49.52 51.64
CA ASN A 214 -6.07 -50.37 52.09
C ASN A 214 -5.75 -51.88 51.96
N PRO A 215 -4.76 -52.43 52.68
CA PRO A 215 -4.63 -53.87 52.82
C PRO A 215 -5.69 -54.32 53.81
N THR A 216 -6.72 -54.99 53.29
CA THR A 216 -7.37 -56.15 53.92
C THR A 216 -7.28 -56.21 55.45
N PHE A 217 -8.09 -55.41 56.16
CA PHE A 217 -8.55 -55.82 57.49
C PHE A 217 -9.78 -56.72 57.29
N CYS A 218 -9.57 -57.90 56.69
CA CYS A 218 -10.53 -58.99 56.78
C CYS A 218 -10.19 -59.82 58.03
N LEU A 219 -11.05 -59.67 59.03
CA LEU A 219 -11.56 -60.67 59.98
C LEU A 219 -10.78 -61.98 60.11
N THR A 220 -10.31 -62.29 61.33
CA THR A 220 -10.52 -63.61 61.95
C THR A 220 -10.51 -63.51 63.48
N CYS A 221 -11.60 -64.02 64.07
CA CYS A 221 -11.87 -64.43 65.46
C CYS A 221 -11.87 -63.38 66.58
#